data_AF-A0A937MR07-F1
#
_entry.id   AF-A0A937MR07-F1
#
_cell.length_a   1.000
_cell.length_b   1.000
_cell.length_c   1.000
_cell.angle_alpha   90.00
_cell.angle_beta   90.00
_cell.angle_gamma   90.00
#
_symmetry.space_group_name_H-M   'P 1'
#
loop_
_entity.id
_entity.type
_entity.pdbx_description
1 polymer ?
#
loop_
_entity_poly.entity_id
_entity_poly.type
_entity_poly.pdbx_seq_one_letter_code
_entity_poly.pdbx_strand_id
1 'polypeptide(L)'
;MRFGFFTSVLTCLILLGASPVRAESEAHESRGEKIAVWLEDKGLSRSTAVAAISTLPIVELRGSIPAGFILQEIEGRRWREWTKEERREKVKAVAWIYGVAVAGNMIPIPFILLLLGPLSRFCMRFKIGKRFFEWLFARTRKKSASIEKYEALGLTIFVAIPLPVTGGWTGAMAAFLMGIPFWKSMLYILLGVMIAGVIMTALSLLGWMGAAIAGVVLIGLVGVSVAKTFRPW
;
A
#
# COMPACT_ATOMS: atom_id res chain seq x y z
N MET A 1 -58.13 -28.43 7.70
CA MET A 1 -57.22 -27.80 6.70
C MET A 1 -56.34 -26.77 7.41
N ARG A 2 -55.22 -27.19 8.00
CA ARG A 2 -54.40 -26.36 8.91
C ARG A 2 -52.90 -26.49 8.63
N PHE A 3 -52.53 -26.68 7.36
CA PHE A 3 -51.14 -26.88 6.92
C PHE A 3 -50.60 -25.80 5.97
N GLY A 4 -51.46 -24.95 5.39
CA GLY A 4 -51.05 -23.93 4.40
C GLY A 4 -50.71 -22.53 4.94
N PHE A 5 -51.11 -22.23 6.18
CA PHE A 5 -50.85 -20.91 6.77
C PHE A 5 -49.45 -20.81 7.41
N PHE A 6 -48.94 -21.93 7.95
CA PHE A 6 -47.65 -21.97 8.64
C PHE A 6 -46.47 -21.94 7.66
N THR A 7 -46.61 -22.53 6.48
CA THR A 7 -45.60 -22.50 5.42
C THR A 7 -45.48 -21.12 4.76
N SER A 8 -46.60 -20.41 4.58
CA SER A 8 -46.60 -19.07 3.99
C SER A 8 -45.94 -18.01 4.89
N VAL A 9 -46.16 -18.08 6.21
CA VAL A 9 -45.53 -17.17 7.18
C VAL A 9 -44.04 -17.46 7.36
N LEU A 10 -43.64 -18.74 7.38
CA LEU A 10 -42.23 -19.13 7.47
C LEU A 10 -41.44 -18.77 6.19
N THR A 11 -42.06 -18.89 5.02
CA THR A 11 -41.46 -18.46 3.74
C THR A 11 -41.34 -16.93 3.66
N CYS A 12 -42.31 -16.19 4.21
CA CYS A 12 -42.24 -14.73 4.27
C CYS A 12 -41.19 -14.22 5.29
N LEU A 13 -40.99 -14.91 6.42
CA LEU A 13 -39.92 -14.62 7.39
C LEU A 13 -38.51 -14.92 6.86
N ILE A 14 -38.36 -15.93 6.00
CA ILE A 14 -37.08 -16.23 5.34
C ILE A 14 -36.77 -15.20 4.23
N LEU A 15 -37.79 -14.70 3.52
CA LEU A 15 -37.63 -13.67 2.49
C LEU A 15 -37.49 -12.24 3.04
N LEU A 16 -38.02 -11.95 4.23
CA LEU A 16 -37.84 -10.66 4.93
C LEU A 16 -36.58 -10.61 5.80
N GLY A 17 -36.00 -11.77 6.15
CA GLY A 17 -34.79 -11.89 6.98
C GLY A 17 -33.47 -11.86 6.21
N ALA A 18 -33.48 -12.07 4.89
CA ALA A 18 -32.30 -11.99 4.04
C ALA A 18 -32.25 -10.62 3.36
N SER A 19 -31.73 -9.61 4.07
CA SER A 19 -31.32 -8.37 3.43
C SER A 19 -30.29 -8.71 2.33
N PRO A 20 -30.55 -8.45 1.04
CA PRO A 20 -29.57 -8.69 -0.02
C PRO A 20 -28.34 -7.79 0.12
N VAL A 21 -28.39 -6.81 1.03
CA VAL A 21 -27.32 -5.84 1.34
C VAL A 21 -26.08 -6.47 1.99
N ARG A 22 -26.18 -7.67 2.58
CA ARG A 22 -25.07 -8.26 3.35
C ARG A 22 -24.25 -9.33 2.63
N ALA A 23 -24.75 -9.86 1.51
CA ALA A 23 -24.07 -10.91 0.76
C ALA A 23 -23.11 -10.36 -0.32
N GLU A 24 -23.24 -9.08 -0.67
CA GLU A 24 -22.34 -8.44 -1.66
C GLU A 24 -21.03 -7.94 -1.02
N SER A 25 -20.94 -7.87 0.32
CA SER A 25 -19.73 -7.41 1.04
C SER A 25 -18.66 -8.49 1.24
N GLU A 26 -18.87 -9.72 0.76
CA GLU A 26 -17.82 -10.76 0.74
C GLU A 26 -16.91 -10.65 -0.51
N ALA A 27 -16.89 -9.49 -1.17
CA ALA A 27 -15.93 -9.16 -2.22
C ALA A 27 -14.53 -8.94 -1.62
N HIS A 28 -13.80 -10.03 -1.36
CA HIS A 28 -12.35 -10.07 -1.12
C HIS A 28 -11.77 -8.87 -0.35
N GLU A 29 -12.28 -8.60 0.87
CA GLU A 29 -11.79 -7.50 1.72
C GLU A 29 -10.26 -7.50 1.83
N SER A 30 -9.66 -6.35 1.53
CA SER A 30 -8.21 -6.22 1.56
C SER A 30 -7.67 -6.34 3.01
N ARG A 31 -6.42 -6.77 3.20
CA ARG A 31 -5.83 -6.85 4.56
C ARG A 31 -5.84 -5.49 5.28
N GLY A 32 -5.73 -4.39 4.55
CA GLY A 32 -5.80 -3.04 5.12
C GLY A 32 -7.20 -2.67 5.61
N GLU A 33 -8.22 -3.09 4.87
CA GLU A 33 -9.63 -2.86 5.20
C GLU A 33 -10.04 -3.55 6.50
N LYS A 34 -9.68 -4.84 6.66
CA LYS A 34 -9.92 -5.59 7.89
C LYS A 34 -9.29 -4.93 9.11
N ILE A 35 -8.07 -4.41 8.95
CA ILE A 35 -7.35 -3.71 10.02
C ILE A 35 -8.01 -2.36 10.31
N ALA A 36 -8.47 -1.63 9.29
CA ALA A 36 -9.18 -0.37 9.43
C ALA A 36 -10.46 -0.51 10.26
N VAL A 37 -11.32 -1.47 9.89
CA VAL A 37 -12.58 -1.74 10.59
C VAL A 37 -12.32 -2.16 12.04
N TRP A 38 -11.31 -3.01 12.26
CA TRP A 38 -10.91 -3.42 13.62
C TRP A 38 -10.41 -2.25 14.48
N LEU A 39 -9.70 -1.27 13.90
CA LEU A 39 -9.24 -0.08 14.62
C LEU A 39 -10.40 0.88 14.94
N GLU A 40 -11.38 1.02 14.05
CA GLU A 40 -12.58 1.83 14.30
C GLU A 40 -13.46 1.22 15.39
N ASP A 41 -13.59 -0.11 15.44
CA ASP A 41 -14.29 -0.83 16.51
C ASP A 41 -13.64 -0.61 17.90
N LYS A 42 -12.33 -0.30 17.92
CA LYS A 42 -11.62 0.12 19.14
C LYS A 42 -11.77 1.60 19.48
N GLY A 43 -12.59 2.34 18.74
CA GLY A 43 -12.88 3.76 18.96
C GLY A 43 -11.84 4.73 18.39
N LEU A 44 -10.96 4.28 17.50
CA LEU A 44 -9.99 5.17 16.86
C LEU A 44 -10.65 6.00 15.75
N SER A 45 -10.26 7.28 15.65
CA SER A 45 -10.68 8.14 14.54
C SER A 45 -10.24 7.58 13.19
N ARG A 46 -11.06 7.78 12.15
CA ARG A 46 -10.81 7.31 10.78
C ARG A 46 -9.45 7.76 10.23
N SER A 47 -8.99 8.96 10.60
CA SER A 47 -7.65 9.45 10.23
C SER A 47 -6.53 8.67 10.94
N THR A 48 -6.72 8.32 12.21
CA THR A 48 -5.76 7.54 12.98
C THR A 48 -5.67 6.10 12.46
N ALA A 49 -6.78 5.51 12.02
CA ALA A 49 -6.77 4.21 11.37
C ALA A 49 -5.94 4.24 10.06
N VAL A 50 -6.15 5.25 9.21
CA VAL A 50 -5.34 5.46 7.99
C VAL A 50 -3.85 5.63 8.32
N ALA A 51 -3.52 6.45 9.32
CA ALA A 51 -2.14 6.66 9.75
C ALA A 51 -1.50 5.35 10.24
N ALA A 52 -2.19 4.61 11.10
CA ALA A 52 -1.72 3.35 11.67
C ALA A 52 -1.49 2.30 10.59
N ILE A 53 -2.43 2.14 9.67
CA ILE A 53 -2.31 1.21 8.55
C ILE A 53 -1.11 1.58 7.66
N SER A 54 -0.90 2.87 7.42
CA SER A 54 0.21 3.35 6.60
C SER A 54 1.59 3.07 7.21
N THR A 55 1.66 2.93 8.54
CA THR A 55 2.91 2.55 9.22
C THR A 55 3.25 1.07 9.05
N LEU A 56 2.29 0.19 8.75
CA LEU A 56 2.52 -1.26 8.73
C LEU A 56 3.32 -1.69 7.49
N PRO A 57 4.37 -2.52 7.61
CA PRO A 57 5.26 -2.88 6.49
C PRO A 57 4.60 -3.61 5.32
N ILE A 58 3.49 -4.32 5.56
CA ILE A 58 2.80 -5.09 4.53
C ILE A 58 1.72 -4.26 3.85
N VAL A 59 1.06 -3.40 4.64
CA VAL A 59 -0.10 -2.65 4.17
C VAL A 59 0.33 -1.29 3.64
N GLU A 60 1.20 -0.60 4.36
CA GLU A 60 1.81 0.70 4.01
C GLU A 60 0.80 1.69 3.40
N LEU A 61 1.33 2.69 2.71
CA LEU A 61 0.56 3.69 1.98
C LEU A 61 -0.36 3.06 0.89
N ARG A 62 0.03 1.91 0.33
CA ARG A 62 -0.71 1.20 -0.73
C ARG A 62 -2.04 0.60 -0.26
N GLY A 63 -2.15 0.24 1.02
CA GLY A 63 -3.42 -0.21 1.59
C GLY A 63 -4.14 0.88 2.39
N SER A 64 -3.41 1.86 2.95
CA SER A 64 -4.04 2.92 3.74
C SER A 64 -4.88 3.89 2.90
N ILE A 65 -4.49 4.18 1.65
CA ILE A 65 -5.25 5.09 0.78
C ILE A 65 -6.59 4.47 0.37
N PRO A 66 -6.64 3.25 -0.23
CA PRO A 66 -7.91 2.60 -0.52
C PRO A 66 -8.78 2.41 0.74
N ALA A 67 -8.19 1.94 1.86
CA ALA A 67 -8.92 1.79 3.11
C ALA A 67 -9.51 3.13 3.61
N GLY A 68 -8.76 4.23 3.50
CA GLY A 68 -9.25 5.55 3.87
C GLY A 68 -10.41 6.04 3.00
N PHE A 69 -10.43 5.65 1.72
CA PHE A 69 -11.51 6.00 0.79
C PHE A 69 -12.78 5.24 1.11
N ILE A 70 -12.66 3.96 1.47
CA ILE A 70 -13.76 3.12 1.92
C ILE A 70 -14.32 3.66 3.25
N LEU A 71 -13.46 3.90 4.25
CA LEU A 71 -13.86 4.42 5.58
C LEU A 71 -14.54 5.79 5.53
N GLN A 72 -14.24 6.61 4.51
CA GLN A 72 -14.87 7.92 4.32
C GLN A 72 -15.98 7.90 3.27
N GLU A 73 -16.43 6.70 2.85
CA GLU A 73 -17.51 6.51 1.87
C GLU A 73 -17.27 7.33 0.58
N ILE A 74 -15.99 7.39 0.18
CA ILE A 74 -15.52 8.04 -1.05
C ILE A 74 -15.64 7.06 -2.23
N GLU A 75 -15.48 5.76 -1.97
CA GLU A 75 -15.60 4.69 -2.95
C GLU A 75 -17.08 4.43 -3.34
N GLY A 76 -17.35 4.10 -4.60
CA GLY A 76 -18.67 3.59 -5.06
C GLY A 76 -19.54 4.57 -5.87
N ARG A 77 -19.40 5.89 -5.72
CA ARG A 77 -20.13 6.88 -6.54
C ARG A 77 -19.22 7.52 -7.59
N ARG A 78 -19.66 7.63 -8.85
CA ARG A 78 -18.84 8.20 -9.93
C ARG A 78 -18.63 9.69 -9.65
N TRP A 79 -17.43 10.23 -9.84
CA TRP A 79 -17.13 11.67 -9.69
C TRP A 79 -18.14 12.61 -10.40
N ARG A 80 -18.72 12.16 -11.52
CA ARG A 80 -19.73 12.91 -12.29
C ARG A 80 -21.09 13.04 -11.59
N GLU A 81 -21.42 12.13 -10.68
CA GLU A 81 -22.70 12.09 -9.95
C GLU A 81 -22.71 13.00 -8.72
N TRP A 82 -21.55 13.47 -8.26
CA TRP A 82 -21.46 14.38 -7.11
C TRP A 82 -21.86 15.81 -7.47
N THR A 83 -22.60 16.43 -6.56
CA THR A 83 -22.90 17.87 -6.58
C THR A 83 -21.62 18.72 -6.43
N LYS A 84 -21.68 20.02 -6.72
CA LYS A 84 -20.51 20.92 -6.61
C LYS A 84 -20.02 21.03 -5.16
N GLU A 85 -20.95 21.01 -4.22
CA GLU A 85 -20.73 21.12 -2.78
C GLU A 85 -20.06 19.83 -2.26
N GLU A 86 -20.62 18.66 -2.60
CA GLU A 86 -20.02 17.34 -2.26
C GLU A 86 -18.60 17.18 -2.84
N ARG A 87 -18.36 17.66 -4.07
CA ARG A 87 -17.01 17.62 -4.68
C ARG A 87 -15.99 18.39 -3.85
N ARG A 88 -16.34 19.57 -3.34
CA ARG A 88 -15.41 20.38 -2.52
C ARG A 88 -15.05 19.65 -1.23
N GLU A 89 -16.01 19.02 -0.58
CA GLU A 89 -15.78 18.26 0.64
C GLU A 89 -14.95 17.01 0.39
N LYS A 90 -15.28 16.23 -0.66
CA LYS A 90 -14.54 15.03 -1.00
C LYS A 90 -13.11 15.32 -1.46
N VAL A 91 -12.85 16.43 -2.14
CA VAL A 91 -11.47 16.86 -2.45
C VAL A 91 -10.67 17.11 -1.17
N LYS A 92 -11.26 17.79 -0.18
CA LYS A 92 -10.60 18.01 1.12
C LYS A 92 -10.34 16.69 1.83
N ALA A 93 -11.30 15.77 1.82
CA ALA A 93 -11.17 14.43 2.40
C ALA A 93 -10.05 13.63 1.73
N VAL A 94 -9.99 13.60 0.40
CA VAL A 94 -8.94 12.91 -0.37
C VAL A 94 -7.56 13.50 -0.06
N ALA A 95 -7.44 14.83 -0.06
CA ALA A 95 -6.19 15.51 0.27
C ALA A 95 -5.74 15.21 1.72
N TRP A 96 -6.69 15.15 2.65
CA TRP A 96 -6.44 14.78 4.05
C TRP A 96 -5.96 13.33 4.19
N ILE A 97 -6.66 12.37 3.56
CA ILE A 97 -6.26 10.94 3.56
C ILE A 97 -4.85 10.79 2.98
N TYR A 98 -4.58 11.43 1.85
CA TYR A 98 -3.27 11.42 1.22
C TYR A 98 -2.19 11.94 2.17
N GLY A 99 -2.39 13.12 2.77
CA GLY A 99 -1.42 13.73 3.69
C GLY A 99 -1.14 12.86 4.91
N VAL A 100 -2.19 12.32 5.53
CA VAL A 100 -2.08 11.42 6.68
C VAL A 100 -1.39 10.10 6.31
N ALA A 101 -1.70 9.54 5.14
CA ALA A 101 -1.05 8.33 4.63
C ALA A 101 0.45 8.54 4.39
N VAL A 102 0.84 9.63 3.74
CA VAL A 102 2.26 9.98 3.52
C VAL A 102 2.97 10.18 4.86
N ALA A 103 2.39 10.99 5.76
CA ALA A 103 2.98 11.23 7.07
C ALA A 103 3.14 9.94 7.87
N GLY A 104 2.10 9.09 7.93
CA GLY A 104 2.12 7.80 8.59
C GLY A 104 3.19 6.86 8.01
N ASN A 105 3.36 6.83 6.69
CA ASN A 105 4.36 5.99 6.05
C ASN A 105 5.80 6.44 6.37
N MET A 106 6.01 7.74 6.53
CA MET A 106 7.31 8.32 6.87
C MET A 106 7.71 8.11 8.33
N ILE A 107 6.80 7.82 9.25
CA ILE A 107 7.11 7.57 10.66
C ILE A 107 8.12 6.42 10.84
N PRO A 108 7.90 5.20 10.33
CA PRO A 108 8.83 4.08 10.56
C PRO A 108 10.19 4.24 9.86
N ILE A 109 10.27 5.02 8.77
CA ILE A 109 11.46 5.10 7.90
C ILE A 109 12.72 5.59 8.63
N PRO A 110 12.71 6.71 9.39
CA PRO A 110 13.85 7.14 10.19
C PRO A 110 14.36 6.05 11.14
N PHE A 111 13.46 5.35 11.83
CA PHE A 111 13.82 4.30 12.77
C PHE A 111 14.49 3.14 12.06
N ILE A 112 13.97 2.72 10.90
CA ILE A 112 14.56 1.67 10.08
C ILE A 112 15.97 2.07 9.65
N LEU A 113 16.13 3.24 9.02
CA LEU A 113 17.44 3.72 8.55
C LEU A 113 18.48 3.83 9.67
N LEU A 114 18.08 4.30 10.86
CA LEU A 114 18.98 4.42 12.00
C LEU A 114 19.29 3.06 12.66
N LEU A 115 18.35 2.12 12.66
CA LEU A 115 18.49 0.82 13.34
C LEU A 115 19.27 -0.20 12.51
N LEU A 116 19.15 -0.20 11.18
CA LEU A 116 19.82 -1.18 10.31
C LEU A 116 21.35 -1.17 10.45
N GLY A 117 21.96 0.00 10.66
CA GLY A 117 23.40 0.13 10.89
C GLY A 117 23.88 -0.59 12.15
N PRO A 118 23.42 -0.19 13.35
CA PRO A 118 23.73 -0.89 14.59
C PRO A 118 23.32 -2.38 14.59
N LEU A 119 22.14 -2.70 14.06
CA LEU A 119 21.64 -4.07 13.99
C LEU A 119 22.53 -4.97 13.13
N SER A 120 22.94 -4.50 11.96
CA SER A 120 23.87 -5.26 11.09
C SER A 120 25.20 -5.52 11.80
N ARG A 121 25.79 -4.50 12.45
CA ARG A 121 27.04 -4.66 13.23
C ARG A 121 26.88 -5.65 14.39
N PHE A 122 25.73 -5.61 15.07
CA PHE A 122 25.42 -6.55 16.14
C PHE A 122 25.31 -7.98 15.60
N CYS A 123 24.54 -8.20 14.53
CA CYS A 123 24.36 -9.51 13.90
C CYS A 123 25.68 -10.08 13.34
N MET A 124 26.58 -9.22 12.85
CA MET A 124 27.90 -9.62 12.36
C MET A 124 28.84 -10.14 13.46
N ARG A 125 28.50 -10.02 14.75
CA ARG A 125 29.24 -10.67 15.85
C ARG A 125 29.10 -12.19 15.83
N PHE A 126 28.04 -12.72 15.23
CA PHE A 126 27.78 -14.15 15.11
C PHE A 126 28.26 -14.68 13.75
N LYS A 127 28.82 -15.90 13.71
CA LYS A 127 29.37 -16.50 12.47
C LYS A 127 28.36 -16.53 11.30
N ILE A 128 27.09 -16.83 11.59
CA ILE A 128 26.01 -16.90 10.58
C ILE A 128 25.68 -15.51 10.05
N GLY A 129 25.47 -14.53 10.95
CA GLY A 129 25.17 -13.16 10.58
C GLY A 129 26.31 -12.50 9.79
N LYS A 130 27.56 -12.76 10.18
CA LYS A 130 28.75 -12.31 9.45
C LYS A 130 28.74 -12.80 8.00
N ARG A 131 28.59 -14.12 7.78
CA ARG A 131 28.52 -14.70 6.43
C ARG A 131 27.37 -14.12 5.60
N PHE A 132 26.20 -13.94 6.21
CA PHE A 132 25.04 -13.37 5.54
C PHE A 132 25.28 -11.93 5.08
N PHE A 133 25.69 -11.03 5.99
CA PHE A 133 25.91 -9.62 5.65
C PHE A 133 27.10 -9.43 4.72
N GLU A 134 28.19 -10.21 4.87
CA GLU A 134 29.32 -10.18 3.92
C GLU A 134 28.88 -10.61 2.52
N TRP A 135 28.12 -11.71 2.40
CA TRP A 135 27.55 -12.14 1.12
C TRP A 135 26.61 -11.07 0.53
N LEU A 136 25.74 -10.49 1.36
CA LEU A 136 24.76 -9.49 0.94
C LEU A 136 25.46 -8.22 0.43
N PHE A 137 26.40 -7.68 1.19
CA PHE A 137 27.17 -6.50 0.82
C PHE A 137 28.11 -6.74 -0.36
N ALA A 138 28.70 -7.94 -0.47
CA ALA A 138 29.52 -8.29 -1.64
C ALA A 138 28.69 -8.31 -2.94
N ARG A 139 27.40 -8.62 -2.84
CA ARG A 139 26.48 -8.64 -3.99
C ARG A 139 25.96 -7.26 -4.36
N THR A 140 25.78 -6.36 -3.38
CA THR A 140 25.25 -5.01 -3.62
C THR A 140 26.34 -3.98 -3.90
N ARG A 141 27.51 -4.03 -3.24
CA ARG A 141 28.57 -3.02 -3.39
C ARG A 141 29.49 -3.20 -4.60
N LYS A 142 29.43 -4.33 -5.32
CA LYS A 142 30.25 -4.60 -6.52
C LYS A 142 29.98 -3.67 -7.73
N LYS A 143 29.03 -2.72 -7.64
CA LYS A 143 28.67 -1.80 -8.74
C LYS A 143 28.60 -0.29 -8.36
N SER A 144 28.97 0.09 -7.14
CA SER A 144 28.55 1.37 -6.53
C SER A 144 29.52 2.56 -6.72
N ALA A 145 30.79 2.34 -7.09
CA ALA A 145 31.82 3.39 -7.02
C ALA A 145 31.68 4.59 -7.99
N SER A 146 30.75 4.57 -8.96
CA SER A 146 30.67 5.61 -10.00
C SER A 146 29.27 6.21 -10.22
N ILE A 147 28.25 5.85 -9.44
CA ILE A 147 26.85 6.12 -9.85
C ILE A 147 25.92 6.54 -8.69
N GLU A 148 26.36 7.46 -7.82
CA GLU A 148 25.54 7.98 -6.71
C GLU A 148 24.21 8.61 -7.19
N LYS A 149 24.21 9.25 -8.38
CA LYS A 149 23.01 9.88 -8.97
C LYS A 149 21.94 8.88 -9.42
N TYR A 150 22.34 7.71 -9.94
CA TYR A 150 21.38 6.71 -10.39
C TYR A 150 20.94 5.81 -9.23
N GLU A 151 21.74 5.67 -8.18
CA GLU A 151 21.34 5.05 -6.93
C GLU A 151 20.18 5.81 -6.27
N ALA A 152 20.29 7.14 -6.23
CA ALA A 152 19.25 8.06 -5.74
C ALA A 152 17.93 7.98 -6.54
N LEU A 153 18.03 8.07 -7.88
CA LEU A 153 16.85 7.99 -8.76
C LEU A 153 16.24 6.60 -8.74
N GLY A 154 17.07 5.55 -8.73
CA GLY A 154 16.64 4.16 -8.65
C GLY A 154 15.86 3.89 -7.37
N LEU A 155 16.30 4.43 -6.23
CA LEU A 155 15.58 4.33 -4.96
C LEU A 155 14.21 5.02 -5.04
N THR A 156 14.14 6.23 -5.59
CA THR A 156 12.88 6.97 -5.74
C THR A 156 11.89 6.18 -6.61
N ILE A 157 12.35 5.67 -7.76
CA ILE A 157 11.53 4.87 -8.69
C ILE A 157 11.09 3.57 -8.03
N PHE A 158 12.00 2.88 -7.32
CA PHE A 158 11.70 1.65 -6.60
C PHE A 158 10.57 1.86 -5.60
N VAL A 159 10.62 2.92 -4.80
CA VAL A 159 9.57 3.24 -3.81
C VAL A 159 8.27 3.72 -4.49
N ALA A 160 8.36 4.45 -5.60
CA ALA A 160 7.23 5.00 -6.33
C ALA A 160 6.32 3.96 -6.97
N ILE A 161 6.87 2.79 -7.30
CA ILE A 161 6.11 1.68 -7.87
C ILE A 161 5.19 1.10 -6.78
N PRO A 162 3.85 1.13 -6.92
CA PRO A 162 2.93 0.67 -5.88
C PRO A 162 2.71 -0.86 -5.94
N LEU A 163 3.78 -1.64 -5.97
CA LEU A 163 3.72 -3.11 -5.97
C LEU A 163 3.80 -3.68 -4.55
N PRO A 164 3.36 -4.94 -4.34
CA PRO A 164 3.76 -5.67 -3.15
C PRO A 164 5.30 -5.75 -3.12
N VAL A 165 5.90 -5.57 -1.93
CA VAL A 165 7.37 -5.62 -1.68
C VAL A 165 8.14 -4.33 -2.05
N THR A 166 7.63 -3.45 -2.89
CA THR A 166 8.21 -2.10 -3.07
C THR A 166 7.57 -1.14 -2.07
N GLY A 167 8.29 -0.17 -1.51
CA GLY A 167 7.70 0.72 -0.51
C GLY A 167 8.66 1.45 0.39
N GLY A 168 8.13 2.16 1.39
CA GLY A 168 8.92 2.94 2.33
C GLY A 168 9.85 2.07 3.18
N TRP A 169 9.33 0.94 3.67
CA TRP A 169 10.11 0.03 4.51
C TRP A 169 11.23 -0.66 3.72
N THR A 170 10.89 -1.25 2.58
CA THR A 170 11.87 -1.93 1.74
C THR A 170 12.81 -0.94 1.05
N GLY A 171 12.34 0.28 0.76
CA GLY A 171 13.16 1.39 0.30
C GLY A 171 14.21 1.81 1.33
N ALA A 172 13.85 1.87 2.62
CA ALA A 172 14.80 2.14 3.69
C ALA A 172 15.87 1.03 3.80
N MET A 173 15.48 -0.23 3.66
CA MET A 173 16.43 -1.35 3.59
C MET A 173 17.33 -1.27 2.36
N ALA A 174 16.77 -0.95 1.19
CA ALA A 174 17.53 -0.79 -0.05
C ALA A 174 18.55 0.36 0.06
N ALA A 175 18.12 1.50 0.60
CA ALA A 175 18.99 2.66 0.85
C ALA A 175 20.17 2.31 1.77
N PHE A 176 19.92 1.53 2.82
CA PHE A 176 20.98 1.01 3.70
C PHE A 176 21.96 0.10 2.95
N LEU A 177 21.47 -0.81 2.11
CA LEU A 177 22.32 -1.74 1.35
C LEU A 177 23.16 -1.03 0.26
N MET A 178 22.63 0.06 -0.28
CA MET A 178 23.30 0.92 -1.26
C MET A 178 24.25 1.93 -0.59
N GLY A 179 24.20 2.08 0.74
CA GLY A 179 25.05 3.02 1.46
C GLY A 179 24.68 4.48 1.24
N ILE A 180 23.42 4.77 0.89
CA ILE A 180 22.95 6.15 0.68
C ILE A 180 22.91 6.88 2.04
N PRO A 181 23.40 8.13 2.14
CA PRO A 181 23.35 8.91 3.38
C PRO A 181 21.92 9.12 3.89
N PHE A 182 21.74 9.08 5.21
CA PHE A 182 20.43 9.17 5.89
C PHE A 182 19.48 10.24 5.33
N TRP A 183 19.94 11.49 5.23
CA TRP A 183 19.08 12.59 4.75
C TRP A 183 18.73 12.48 3.27
N LYS A 184 19.66 11.96 2.45
CA LYS A 184 19.39 11.65 1.04
C LYS A 184 18.36 10.52 0.93
N SER A 185 18.52 9.45 1.71
CA SER A 185 17.55 8.35 1.77
C SER A 185 16.17 8.83 2.17
N MET A 186 16.06 9.65 3.23
CA MET A 186 14.79 10.24 3.67
C MET A 186 14.10 11.02 2.54
N LEU A 187 14.84 11.86 1.84
CA LEU A 187 14.30 12.66 0.73
C LEU A 187 13.83 11.78 -0.44
N TYR A 188 14.64 10.82 -0.89
CA TYR A 188 14.29 9.97 -2.04
C TYR A 188 13.14 9.01 -1.73
N ILE A 189 13.09 8.47 -0.51
CA ILE A 189 11.96 7.66 -0.07
C ILE A 189 10.70 8.52 0.00
N LEU A 190 10.76 9.73 0.58
CA LEU A 190 9.63 10.66 0.60
C LEU A 190 9.10 10.96 -0.81
N LEU A 191 10.00 11.27 -1.75
CA LEU A 191 9.61 11.51 -3.15
C LEU A 191 8.92 10.29 -3.77
N GLY A 192 9.46 9.09 -3.54
CA GLY A 192 8.83 7.86 -3.99
C GLY A 192 7.46 7.62 -3.36
N VAL A 193 7.33 7.82 -2.05
CA VAL A 193 6.08 7.68 -1.29
C VAL A 193 5.01 8.66 -1.79
N MET A 194 5.39 9.90 -2.10
CA MET A 194 4.50 10.89 -2.69
C MET A 194 4.00 10.45 -4.08
N ILE A 195 4.90 9.99 -4.95
CA ILE A 195 4.53 9.51 -6.29
C ILE A 195 3.62 8.28 -6.18
N ALA A 196 3.97 7.30 -5.33
CA ALA A 196 3.16 6.12 -5.07
C ALA A 196 1.77 6.50 -4.56
N GLY A 197 1.67 7.50 -3.68
CA GLY A 197 0.39 8.00 -3.19
C GLY A 197 -0.46 8.66 -4.25
N VAL A 198 0.13 9.45 -5.15
CA VAL A 198 -0.61 10.03 -6.27
C VAL A 198 -1.18 8.93 -7.16
N ILE A 199 -0.37 7.89 -7.46
CA ILE A 199 -0.80 6.74 -8.25
C ILE A 199 -1.93 6.00 -7.52
N MET A 200 -1.76 5.68 -6.24
CA MET A 200 -2.77 4.96 -5.45
C MET A 200 -4.08 5.74 -5.29
N THR A 201 -4.00 7.06 -5.09
CA THR A 201 -5.17 7.94 -5.07
C THR A 201 -5.88 7.93 -6.43
N ALA A 202 -5.15 8.05 -7.53
CA ALA A 202 -5.74 7.99 -8.87
C ALA A 202 -6.41 6.64 -9.14
N LEU A 203 -5.75 5.52 -8.79
CA LEU A 203 -6.30 4.18 -8.93
C LEU A 203 -7.57 3.98 -8.09
N SER A 204 -7.57 4.47 -6.84
CA SER A 204 -8.74 4.38 -5.95
C SER A 204 -9.91 5.23 -6.45
N LEU A 205 -9.65 6.40 -7.04
CA LEU A 205 -10.71 7.23 -7.66
C LEU A 205 -11.27 6.61 -8.96
N LEU A 206 -10.46 5.87 -9.70
CA LEU A 206 -10.86 5.19 -10.95
C LEU A 206 -11.60 3.87 -10.69
N GLY A 207 -11.54 3.34 -9.47
CA GLY A 207 -12.18 2.08 -9.06
C GLY A 207 -11.70 0.88 -9.89
N TRP A 208 -12.64 0.01 -10.27
CA TRP A 208 -12.36 -1.22 -11.02
C TRP A 208 -11.62 -0.98 -12.36
N MET A 209 -11.86 0.17 -13.01
CA MET A 209 -11.18 0.52 -14.26
C MET A 209 -9.69 0.81 -14.01
N GLY A 210 -9.37 1.47 -12.89
CA GLY A 210 -7.99 1.70 -12.48
C GLY A 210 -7.27 0.39 -12.20
N ALA A 211 -7.91 -0.52 -11.46
CA ALA A 211 -7.38 -1.85 -11.17
C ALA A 211 -7.14 -2.69 -12.45
N ALA A 212 -8.08 -2.65 -13.40
CA ALA A 212 -7.96 -3.35 -14.68
C ALA A 212 -6.80 -2.80 -15.53
N ILE A 213 -6.67 -1.48 -15.63
CA ILE A 213 -5.56 -0.85 -16.38
C ILE A 213 -4.22 -1.17 -15.74
N ALA A 214 -4.11 -1.05 -14.41
CA ALA A 214 -2.90 -1.39 -13.67
C ALA A 214 -2.52 -2.86 -13.88
N GLY A 215 -3.50 -3.77 -13.83
CA GLY A 215 -3.31 -5.20 -14.10
C GLY A 215 -2.78 -5.47 -15.51
N VAL A 216 -3.37 -4.85 -16.54
CA VAL A 216 -2.92 -5.00 -17.94
C VAL A 216 -1.50 -4.47 -18.13
N VAL A 217 -1.18 -3.30 -17.57
CA VAL A 217 0.17 -2.72 -17.64
C VAL A 217 1.19 -3.62 -16.95
N LEU A 218 0.88 -4.16 -15.77
CA LEU A 218 1.73 -5.09 -15.04
C LEU A 218 2.00 -6.37 -15.81
N ILE A 219 0.95 -6.99 -16.36
CA ILE A 219 1.07 -8.20 -17.19
C ILE A 219 1.91 -7.90 -18.44
N GLY A 220 1.72 -6.73 -19.06
CA GLY A 220 2.53 -6.29 -20.19
C GLY A 220 4.01 -6.11 -19.86
N LEU A 221 4.33 -5.46 -18.73
CA LEU A 221 5.71 -5.28 -18.26
C LEU A 221 6.38 -6.61 -17.93
N VAL A 222 5.67 -7.52 -17.25
CA VAL A 222 6.16 -8.88 -16.97
C VAL A 222 6.37 -9.65 -18.26
N GLY A 223 5.41 -9.60 -19.19
CA GLY A 223 5.51 -10.24 -20.51
C GLY A 223 6.70 -9.75 -21.32
N VAL A 224 6.95 -8.44 -21.37
CA VAL A 224 8.13 -7.85 -22.04
C VAL A 224 9.43 -8.27 -21.34
N SER A 225 9.46 -8.31 -20.01
CA SER A 225 10.63 -8.74 -19.25
C SER A 225 10.95 -10.23 -19.48
N VAL A 226 9.93 -11.09 -19.51
CA VAL A 226 10.05 -12.52 -19.80
C VAL A 226 10.49 -12.73 -21.25
N ALA A 227 9.87 -12.04 -22.21
CA ALA A 227 10.24 -12.13 -23.63
C ALA A 227 11.69 -11.71 -23.89
N LYS A 228 12.20 -10.69 -23.17
CA LYS A 228 13.62 -10.30 -23.22
C LYS A 228 14.56 -11.34 -22.60
N THR A 229 14.09 -12.10 -21.62
CA THR A 229 14.86 -13.16 -20.96
C THR A 229 15.02 -14.39 -21.86
N PHE A 230 14.02 -14.66 -22.71
CA PHE A 230 14.01 -15.79 -23.64
C PHE A 230 14.44 -15.45 -25.07
N ARG A 231 14.90 -14.22 -25.34
CA ARG A 231 15.42 -13.86 -26.66
C ARG A 231 16.82 -14.49 -26.80
N PRO A 232 17.01 -15.53 -27.64
CA PRO A 232 18.34 -16.07 -27.89
C PRO A 232 19.13 -15.02 -28.67
N TRP A 233 20.42 -14.91 -28.34
CA TRP A 233 21.39 -14.02 -28.97
C TRP A 233 21.47 -14.24 -30.48
#